data_AF-A0A8T5PNE8-F1
#
_entry.id   AF-A0A8T5PNE8-F1
#
_cell.length_a   1.000
_cell.length_b   1.000
_cell.length_c   1.000
_cell.angle_alpha   90.00
_cell.angle_beta   90.00
_cell.angle_gamma   90.00
#
_symmetry.space_group_name_H-M   'P 1'
#
loop_
_entity.id
_entity.type
_entity.pdbx_description
1 polymer ?
#
loop_
_entity_poly.entity_id
_entity_poly.type
_entity_poly.pdbx_seq_one_letter_code
_entity_poly.pdbx_strand_id
1 'polypeptide(L)'
;MRSLMILRQYKGHVKRVGKQAVSSKILMSAVKRIDPNFTILKEARREVLEDLMDFANTQLILNQVADNKIKVKETFTQIPSPFAFNLISQGIGDVIKIEEKQEFLKRMHQMVLAKISLTTSK
;
A
#
# COMPACT_ATOMS: atom_id res chain seq x y z
N MET A 1 1.03 12.10 15.39
CA MET A 1 1.01 12.58 16.81
C MET A 1 1.50 11.48 17.77
N ARG A 2 2.18 11.79 18.88
CA ARG A 2 2.51 10.80 19.93
C ARG A 2 1.91 11.20 21.28
N SER A 3 0.81 10.54 21.66
CA SER A 3 0.03 10.87 22.86
C SER A 3 0.63 10.43 24.20
N LEU A 4 1.90 10.00 24.22
CA LEU A 4 2.64 9.50 25.39
C LEU A 4 1.94 8.38 26.20
N MET A 5 0.83 7.81 25.72
CA MET A 5 0.10 6.74 26.40
C MET A 5 0.90 5.43 26.51
N ILE A 6 1.91 5.27 25.65
CA ILE A 6 2.82 4.12 25.68
C ILE A 6 4.24 4.66 25.74
N LEU A 7 4.86 4.50 26.90
CA LEU A 7 6.24 4.89 27.12
C LEU A 7 7.18 3.93 26.40
N ARG A 8 8.08 4.48 25.56
CA ARG A 8 9.15 3.73 24.88
C ARG A 8 10.32 3.42 25.82
N GLN A 9 10.60 4.34 26.76
CA GLN A 9 11.57 4.19 27.83
C GLN A 9 10.90 4.51 29.16
N TYR A 10 11.22 3.73 30.21
CA TYR A 10 10.75 3.98 31.55
C TYR A 10 11.88 3.72 32.54
N LYS A 11 12.22 4.74 33.35
CA LYS A 11 13.28 4.69 34.37
C LYS A 11 14.59 4.09 33.83
N GLY A 12 15.09 4.64 32.72
CA GLY A 12 16.33 4.18 32.09
C GLY A 12 16.19 2.95 31.19
N HIS A 13 15.13 2.15 31.31
CA HIS A 13 14.96 0.92 30.52
C HIS A 13 14.12 1.14 29.25
N VAL A 14 14.66 0.72 28.10
CA VAL A 14 13.96 0.73 26.81
C VAL A 14 13.06 -0.51 26.69
N LYS A 15 11.77 -0.30 26.40
CA LYS A 15 10.85 -1.42 26.16
C LYS A 15 11.07 -2.02 24.78
N ARG A 16 11.12 -3.35 24.69
CA ARG A 16 11.18 -4.08 23.42
C ARG A 16 9.98 -3.76 22.51
N VAL A 17 10.22 -3.73 21.19
CA VAL A 17 9.19 -3.43 20.17
C VAL A 17 7.97 -4.35 20.31
N GLY A 18 8.17 -5.66 20.48
CA GLY A 18 7.06 -6.60 20.68
C GLY A 18 6.19 -6.27 21.90
N LYS A 19 6.80 -5.85 23.01
CA LYS A 19 6.07 -5.45 24.22
C LYS A 19 5.28 -4.15 24.00
N GLN A 20 5.82 -3.22 23.21
CA GLN A 20 5.10 -2.01 22.79
C GLN A 20 3.88 -2.37 21.93
N ALA A 21 4.03 -3.25 20.94
CA ALA A 21 2.93 -3.67 20.07
C ALA A 21 1.78 -4.34 20.83
N VAL A 22 2.07 -5.24 21.77
CA VAL A 22 1.05 -5.86 22.63
C VAL A 22 0.34 -4.80 23.49
N SER A 23 1.11 -3.88 24.10
CA SER A 23 0.54 -2.78 24.91
C SER A 23 -0.35 -1.88 24.06
N SER A 24 0.03 -1.58 22.80
CA SER A 24 -0.76 -0.78 21.85
C SER A 24 -2.09 -1.43 21.53
N LYS A 25 -2.13 -2.75 21.32
CA LYS A 25 -3.37 -3.48 21.03
C LYS A 25 -4.36 -3.43 22.21
N ILE A 26 -3.85 -3.61 23.42
CA ILE A 26 -4.65 -3.53 24.65
C ILE A 26 -5.20 -2.11 24.82
N LEU A 27 -4.34 -1.10 24.69
CA LEU A 27 -4.73 0.30 24.80
C LEU A 27 -5.78 0.69 23.76
N MET A 28 -5.56 0.33 22.49
CA MET A 28 -6.51 0.56 21.40
C MET A 28 -7.89 -0.02 21.72
N SER A 29 -7.93 -1.25 22.24
CA SER A 29 -9.17 -1.92 22.63
C SER A 29 -9.86 -1.22 23.80
N ALA A 30 -9.08 -0.76 24.79
CA ALA A 30 -9.62 -0.03 25.94
C ALA A 30 -10.21 1.33 25.53
N VAL A 31 -9.47 2.12 24.76
CA VAL A 31 -9.90 3.45 24.31
C VAL A 31 -11.16 3.36 23.44
N LYS A 32 -11.24 2.38 22.54
CA LYS A 32 -12.44 2.14 21.72
C LYS A 32 -13.69 1.81 22.53
N ARG A 33 -13.54 1.13 23.68
CA ARG A 33 -14.65 0.81 24.58
C ARG A 33 -15.15 2.02 25.36
N ILE A 34 -14.25 2.96 25.68
CA ILE A 34 -14.60 4.19 26.38
C ILE A 34 -15.39 5.10 25.44
N ASP A 35 -14.81 5.40 24.28
CA ASP A 35 -15.45 6.22 23.25
C ASP A 35 -14.85 5.89 21.87
N PRO A 36 -15.65 5.47 20.88
CA PRO A 36 -15.21 5.30 19.49
C PRO A 36 -14.61 6.57 18.85
N ASN A 37 -14.93 7.75 19.39
CA ASN A 37 -14.49 9.07 18.95
C ASN A 37 -13.46 9.72 19.87
N PHE A 38 -12.85 8.95 20.77
CA PHE A 38 -11.79 9.43 21.63
C PHE A 38 -10.73 10.21 20.84
N THR A 39 -10.28 11.35 21.36
CA THR A 39 -9.45 12.33 20.64
C THR A 39 -8.24 11.71 19.94
N ILE A 40 -7.56 10.79 20.61
CA ILE A 40 -6.37 10.12 20.07
C ILE A 40 -6.71 9.19 18.90
N LEU A 41 -7.88 8.54 18.93
CA LEU A 41 -8.36 7.73 17.80
C LEU A 41 -8.77 8.61 16.62
N LYS A 42 -9.41 9.76 16.90
CA LYS A 42 -9.79 10.73 15.87
C LYS A 42 -8.56 11.30 15.17
N GLU A 43 -7.56 11.74 15.92
CA GLU A 43 -6.29 12.24 15.36
C GLU A 43 -5.52 11.14 14.62
N ALA A 44 -5.50 9.91 15.12
CA ALA A 44 -4.86 8.80 14.41
C ALA A 44 -5.55 8.49 13.07
N ARG A 45 -6.89 8.56 13.00
CA ARG A 45 -7.62 8.42 11.73
C ARG A 45 -7.29 9.58 10.78
N ARG A 46 -7.27 10.80 11.29
CA ARG A 46 -6.91 12.00 10.50
C ARG A 46 -5.49 11.88 9.94
N GLU A 47 -4.49 11.56 10.77
CA GLU A 47 -3.09 11.38 10.35
C GLU A 47 -2.98 10.29 9.25
N VAL A 48 -3.71 9.19 9.37
CA VAL A 48 -3.74 8.16 8.32
C VAL A 48 -4.41 8.68 7.04
N LEU A 49 -5.55 9.37 7.14
CA LEU A 49 -6.34 9.78 5.98
C LEU A 49 -5.80 11.04 5.26
N GLU A 50 -5.16 11.95 5.97
CA GLU A 50 -4.71 13.24 5.44
C GLU A 50 -3.19 13.35 5.28
N ASP A 51 -2.41 12.77 6.21
CA ASP A 51 -0.95 12.91 6.16
C ASP A 51 -0.29 11.75 5.40
N LEU A 52 -0.77 10.52 5.61
CA LEU A 52 -0.27 9.34 4.91
C LEU A 52 -0.99 9.10 3.59
N MET A 53 -2.29 9.36 3.56
CA MET A 53 -3.15 9.22 2.39
C MET A 53 -3.56 10.60 1.89
N ASP A 54 -3.86 10.72 0.60
CA ASP A 54 -4.32 11.96 0.00
C ASP A 54 -5.83 11.92 -0.23
N PHE A 55 -6.59 12.09 0.86
CA PHE A 55 -8.05 11.98 0.81
C PHE A 55 -8.69 13.00 -0.14
N ALA A 56 -8.22 14.24 -0.13
CA ALA A 56 -8.79 15.33 -0.93
C ALA A 56 -8.66 15.04 -2.44
N ASN A 57 -7.46 14.68 -2.91
CA ASN A 57 -7.27 14.37 -4.33
C ASN A 57 -7.95 13.05 -4.71
N THR A 58 -8.00 12.08 -3.81
CA THR A 58 -8.73 10.83 -4.06
C THR A 58 -10.21 11.11 -4.37
N GLN A 59 -10.88 11.94 -3.55
CA GLN A 59 -12.28 12.30 -3.79
C GLN A 59 -12.47 13.03 -5.13
N LEU A 60 -11.54 13.93 -5.48
CA LEU A 60 -11.56 14.65 -6.74
C LEU A 60 -11.46 13.69 -7.94
N ILE A 61 -10.54 12.72 -7.92
CA ILE A 61 -10.39 11.73 -8.99
C ILE A 61 -11.64 10.85 -9.10
N LEU A 62 -12.20 10.39 -7.98
CA LEU A 62 -13.43 9.59 -7.98
C LEU A 62 -14.62 10.35 -8.59
N ASN A 63 -14.78 11.63 -8.24
CA ASN A 63 -15.81 12.47 -8.84
C ASN A 63 -15.57 12.66 -10.34
N GLN A 64 -14.33 12.83 -10.80
CA GLN A 64 -14.02 12.93 -12.23
C GLN A 64 -14.30 11.63 -13.00
N VAL A 65 -14.10 10.47 -12.37
CA VAL A 65 -14.50 9.18 -12.95
C VAL A 65 -16.03 9.09 -13.03
N ALA A 66 -16.75 9.46 -11.96
CA ALA A 66 -18.22 9.46 -11.93
C ALA A 66 -18.84 10.43 -12.96
N ASP A 67 -18.23 11.60 -13.14
CA ASP A 67 -18.60 12.61 -14.14
C ASP A 67 -18.21 12.21 -15.59
N ASN A 68 -17.62 11.03 -15.80
CA ASN A 68 -17.05 10.58 -17.08
C ASN A 68 -15.96 11.50 -17.68
N LYS A 69 -15.35 12.37 -16.86
CA LYS A 69 -14.19 13.18 -17.27
C LYS A 69 -12.94 12.32 -17.40
N ILE A 70 -12.80 11.31 -16.53
CA ILE A 70 -11.78 10.27 -16.63
C ILE A 70 -12.43 9.02 -17.22
N LYS A 71 -11.91 8.56 -18.37
CA LYS A 71 -12.38 7.32 -19.00
C LYS A 71 -11.60 6.12 -18.44
N VAL A 72 -12.32 5.16 -17.90
CA VAL A 72 -11.77 3.88 -17.47
C VAL A 72 -11.98 2.87 -18.59
N LYS A 73 -10.92 2.16 -18.98
CA LYS A 73 -10.97 1.10 -19.99
C LYS A 73 -10.39 -0.17 -19.41
N GLU A 74 -11.18 -1.24 -19.45
CA GLU A 74 -10.70 -2.58 -19.10
C GLU A 74 -10.04 -3.20 -20.32
N THR A 75 -8.84 -3.77 -20.13
CA THR A 75 -8.09 -4.45 -21.17
C THR A 75 -7.57 -5.78 -20.66
N PHE A 76 -7.91 -6.85 -21.37
CA PHE A 76 -7.39 -8.18 -21.10
C PHE A 76 -6.23 -8.47 -22.04
N THR A 77 -5.09 -8.85 -21.47
CA THR A 77 -3.87 -9.14 -22.21
C THR A 77 -3.36 -10.52 -21.83
N GLN A 78 -3.07 -11.36 -22.83
CA GLN A 78 -2.48 -12.69 -22.60
C GLN A 78 -1.08 -12.63 -21.97
N ILE A 79 -0.34 -11.56 -22.28
CA ILE A 79 0.97 -11.26 -21.69
C ILE A 79 0.82 -9.93 -20.96
N PRO A 80 1.26 -9.83 -19.68
CA PRO A 80 1.21 -8.58 -18.93
C PRO A 80 1.88 -7.42 -19.68
N SER A 81 1.29 -6.23 -19.55
CA SER A 81 1.84 -5.00 -20.10
C SER A 81 3.17 -4.65 -19.43
N PRO A 82 4.15 -4.06 -20.15
CA PRO A 82 5.38 -3.52 -19.53
C PRO A 82 5.10 -2.60 -18.34
N PHE A 83 4.01 -1.83 -18.37
CA PHE A 83 3.59 -0.98 -17.26
C PHE A 83 3.19 -1.76 -16.00
N ALA A 84 2.70 -2.99 -16.16
CA ALA A 84 2.28 -3.85 -15.05
C ALA A 84 3.45 -4.63 -14.41
N PHE A 85 4.63 -4.68 -15.04
CA PHE A 85 5.74 -5.51 -14.57
C PHE A 85 6.20 -5.15 -13.16
N ASN A 86 6.34 -3.85 -12.87
CA ASN A 86 6.75 -3.41 -11.54
C ASN A 86 5.70 -3.79 -10.48
N LEU A 87 4.42 -3.64 -10.79
CA LEU A 87 3.32 -4.00 -9.90
C LEU A 87 3.29 -5.51 -9.61
N ILE A 88 3.38 -6.33 -10.65
CA ILE A 88 3.42 -7.79 -10.53
C ILE A 88 4.66 -8.23 -9.73
N SER A 89 5.81 -7.62 -10.03
CA SER A 89 7.07 -7.95 -9.38
C SER A 89 7.09 -7.55 -7.90
N GLN A 90 6.37 -6.50 -7.50
CA GLN A 90 6.14 -6.16 -6.10
C GLN A 90 5.20 -7.16 -5.42
N GLY A 91 4.09 -7.54 -6.07
CA GLY A 91 3.14 -8.51 -5.53
C GLY A 91 3.73 -9.92 -5.33
N ILE A 92 4.71 -10.30 -6.15
CA ILE A 92 5.41 -11.59 -6.03
C ILE A 92 6.64 -11.49 -5.10
N GLY A 93 7.10 -10.28 -4.77
CA GLY A 93 8.33 -10.02 -4.01
C GLY A 93 8.34 -10.59 -2.59
N ASP A 94 7.17 -10.85 -1.99
CA ASP A 94 7.08 -11.51 -0.68
C ASP A 94 7.42 -13.01 -0.72
N VAL A 95 7.38 -13.61 -1.91
CA VAL A 95 7.63 -15.06 -2.13
C VAL A 95 8.98 -15.31 -2.82
N ILE A 96 9.51 -14.32 -3.53
CA ILE A 96 10.64 -14.48 -4.46
C ILE A 96 11.86 -13.65 -4.03
N LYS A 97 13.06 -14.24 -4.15
CA LYS A 97 14.33 -13.55 -3.88
C LYS A 97 14.62 -12.45 -4.93
N ILE A 98 15.39 -11.43 -4.54
CA ILE A 98 15.73 -10.29 -5.41
C ILE A 98 16.44 -10.73 -6.71
N GLU A 99 17.21 -11.82 -6.68
CA GLU A 99 17.89 -12.38 -7.85
C GLU A 99 16.90 -12.92 -8.89
N GLU A 100 15.90 -13.67 -8.44
CA GLU A 100 14.82 -14.22 -9.26
C GLU A 100 13.92 -13.11 -9.84
N LYS A 101 13.84 -11.95 -9.17
CA LYS A 101 13.13 -10.76 -9.66
C LYS A 101 13.71 -10.24 -10.98
N GLN A 102 15.04 -10.20 -11.10
CA GLN A 102 15.69 -9.73 -12.33
C GLN A 102 15.47 -10.71 -13.48
N GLU A 103 15.57 -12.00 -13.20
CA GLU A 103 15.34 -13.03 -14.21
C GLU A 103 13.88 -13.02 -14.70
N PHE A 104 12.93 -12.87 -13.78
CA PHE A 104 11.51 -12.69 -14.11
C PHE A 104 11.29 -11.50 -15.06
N LEU A 105 11.85 -10.33 -14.74
CA LEU A 105 11.73 -9.14 -15.61
C LEU A 105 12.32 -9.37 -17.00
N LYS A 106 13.47 -10.05 -17.11
CA LYS A 106 14.08 -10.39 -18.41
C LYS A 106 13.19 -11.30 -19.24
N ARG A 107 12.61 -12.35 -18.64
CA ARG A 107 11.68 -13.27 -19.32
C ARG A 107 10.44 -12.53 -19.83
N MET A 108 9.84 -11.69 -18.98
CA MET A 108 8.67 -10.89 -19.34
C MET A 108 8.97 -9.91 -20.49
N HIS A 109 10.14 -9.28 -20.47
CA HIS A 109 10.59 -8.41 -21.56
C HIS A 109 10.77 -9.17 -22.89
N GLN A 110 11.39 -10.35 -22.86
CA GLN A 110 11.53 -11.20 -24.05
C GLN A 110 10.19 -11.61 -24.65
N MET A 111 9.21 -11.95 -23.80
CA MET A 111 7.85 -12.29 -24.25
C MET A 111 7.15 -11.10 -24.95
N VAL A 112 7.36 -9.88 -24.45
CA VAL A 112 6.82 -8.67 -25.10
C VAL A 112 7.50 -8.42 -26.45
N LEU A 113 8.82 -8.57 -26.53
CA LEU A 113 9.56 -8.43 -27.80
C LEU A 113 9.08 -9.46 -28.84
N ALA A 114 8.89 -10.71 -28.43
CA ALA A 114 8.35 -11.77 -29.31
C ALA A 114 6.93 -11.45 -29.79
N LYS A 115 6.08 -10.86 -28.94
CA LYS A 115 4.74 -10.43 -29.35
C LYS A 115 4.79 -9.31 -30.38
N ILE A 116 5.71 -8.34 -30.21
CA ILE A 116 5.87 -7.23 -31.15
C ILE A 116 6.35 -7.76 -32.51
N SER A 117 7.36 -8.64 -32.54
CA SER A 117 7.87 -9.19 -33.80
C SER A 117 6.82 -10.00 -34.57
N LEU A 118 5.99 -10.78 -33.88
CA LEU A 118 4.87 -11.50 -34.49
C LEU A 118 3.76 -10.59 -35.04
N THR A 119 3.61 -9.39 -34.46
CA THR A 119 2.60 -8.42 -34.92
C THR A 119 3.06 -7.68 -36.17
N THR A 120 4.37 -7.41 -36.31
CA THR A 120 4.95 -6.73 -37.48
C THR A 120 5.06 -7.63 -38.72
N SER A 121 5.05 -8.96 -38.55
CA SER A 121 5.13 -9.93 -39.65
C SER A 121 3.77 -10.27 -40.29
N LYS A 122 2.67 -9.67 -39.83
CA LYS A 122 1.33 -9.74 -40.41
C LYS A 122 0.96 -8.41 -41.03
#